data_AF-A0A5F9DCN3-F1
#
_entry.id   AF-A0A5F9DCN3-F1
#
_cell.length_a   1.000
_cell.length_b   1.000
_cell.length_c   1.000
_cell.angle_alpha   90.00
_cell.angle_beta   90.00
_cell.angle_gamma   90.00
#
_symmetry.space_group_name_H-M   'P 1'
#
loop_
_entity.id
_entity.type
_entity.pdbx_description
1 polymer ?
#
loop_
_entity_poly.entity_id
_entity_poly.type
_entity_poly.pdbx_seq_one_letter_code
_entity_poly.pdbx_strand_id
1 'polypeptide(L)'
;MGVTCVSQMPVAEGKSVQQTVELLTRKLEMLGAEKQGTFCVDCETYHTAASTLGSQGQAGKLMYVMHNSEYPLSCFALFENGPCLIADTNFDVLMVKLKGFFQSAKASKIETRGTRYQYCDFLVKVGTVTMGPSARGISVENFPELSLNPHQASQQSLQSPETNKRDPDLPMGLTGRAAG
;
A
#
# COMPACT_ATOMS: atom_id res chain seq x y z
N MET A 1 4.15 11.98 9.24
CA MET A 1 3.82 11.58 7.87
C MET A 1 4.32 10.16 7.70
N GLY A 2 3.44 9.16 7.80
CA GLY A 2 3.81 7.77 7.52
C GLY A 2 3.94 7.54 6.01
N VAL A 3 4.83 6.65 5.59
CA VAL A 3 4.95 6.24 4.18
C VAL A 3 4.06 5.02 3.96
N THR A 4 3.13 5.08 3.01
CA THR A 4 2.32 3.91 2.61
C THR A 4 2.89 3.30 1.34
N CYS A 5 3.12 1.99 1.36
CA CYS A 5 3.54 1.25 0.18
C CYS A 5 2.44 0.26 -0.22
N VAL A 6 2.04 0.29 -1.49
CA VAL A 6 1.13 -0.70 -2.08
C VAL A 6 1.91 -1.47 -3.14
N SER A 7 1.87 -2.81 -3.07
CA SER A 7 2.52 -3.67 -4.05
C SER A 7 1.58 -4.78 -4.53
N GLN A 8 1.72 -5.13 -5.81
CA GLN A 8 1.07 -6.31 -6.36
C GLN A 8 1.95 -7.53 -6.07
N MET A 9 1.41 -8.52 -5.37
CA MET A 9 2.14 -9.76 -5.09
C MET A 9 1.96 -10.74 -6.25
N PRO A 10 3.04 -11.30 -6.83
CA PRO A 10 2.95 -12.33 -7.85
C PRO A 10 2.31 -13.60 -7.28
N VAL A 11 1.50 -14.27 -8.10
CA VAL A 11 0.98 -15.60 -7.78
C VAL A 11 2.13 -16.59 -7.92
N ALA A 12 2.37 -17.40 -6.89
CA ALA A 12 3.44 -18.39 -6.93
C ALA A 12 3.15 -19.46 -7.99
N GLU A 13 4.19 -19.96 -8.66
CA GLU A 13 4.05 -20.98 -9.70
C GLU A 13 3.27 -22.20 -9.20
N GLY A 14 2.29 -22.64 -9.99
CA GLY A 14 1.43 -23.77 -9.67
C GLY A 14 0.39 -23.50 -8.56
N LYS A 15 0.26 -22.27 -8.06
CA LYS A 15 -0.73 -21.91 -7.03
C LYS A 15 -1.82 -21.01 -7.58
N SER A 16 -2.99 -21.05 -6.96
CA SER A 16 -4.04 -20.06 -7.18
C SER A 16 -3.76 -18.76 -6.41
N VAL A 17 -4.46 -17.69 -6.78
CA VAL A 17 -4.47 -16.42 -6.03
C VAL A 17 -4.81 -16.68 -4.55
N GLN A 18 -5.87 -17.46 -4.31
CA GLN A 18 -6.34 -17.76 -2.96
C GLN A 18 -5.33 -18.56 -2.14
N GLN A 19 -4.69 -19.57 -2.73
CA GLN A 19 -3.61 -20.32 -2.08
C GLN A 19 -2.40 -19.44 -1.73
N THR A 20 -2.11 -18.45 -2.59
CA THR A 20 -1.02 -17.51 -2.33
C THR A 20 -1.39 -16.54 -1.21
N VAL A 21 -2.63 -16.05 -1.15
CA VAL A 21 -3.14 -15.23 -0.03
C VAL A 21 -3.09 -15.99 1.30
N GLU A 22 -3.49 -17.26 1.32
CA GLU A 22 -3.40 -18.12 2.50
C GLU A 22 -1.95 -18.33 2.96
N LEU A 23 -1.02 -18.51 2.02
CA LEU A 23 0.40 -18.62 2.33
C LEU A 23 0.95 -17.32 2.95
N LEU A 24 0.59 -16.16 2.40
CA LEU A 24 1.00 -14.86 2.94
C LEU A 24 0.42 -14.63 4.33
N THR A 25 -0.86 -14.96 4.51
CA THR A 25 -1.55 -14.90 5.81
C THR A 25 -0.83 -15.74 6.85
N ARG A 26 -0.55 -17.02 6.56
CA ARG A 26 0.20 -17.88 7.49
C ARG A 26 1.59 -17.33 7.80
N LYS A 27 2.29 -16.77 6.81
CA LYS A 27 3.61 -16.18 7.04
C LYS A 27 3.54 -14.98 7.98
N LEU A 28 2.55 -14.11 7.81
CA LEU A 28 2.33 -12.97 8.71
C LEU A 28 2.04 -13.44 10.14
N GLU A 29 1.15 -14.41 10.30
CA GLU A 29 0.82 -14.97 11.61
C GLU A 29 2.03 -15.65 12.27
N MET A 30 2.85 -16.40 11.52
CA MET A 30 4.10 -17.00 12.03
C MET A 30 5.14 -15.97 12.45
N LEU A 31 5.14 -14.79 11.81
CA LEU A 31 5.99 -13.67 12.20
C LEU A 31 5.47 -12.98 13.48
N GLY A 32 4.26 -13.29 13.94
CA GLY A 32 3.65 -12.67 15.11
C GLY A 32 2.73 -11.49 14.77
N ALA A 33 2.30 -11.36 13.52
CA ALA A 33 1.29 -10.37 13.16
C ALA A 33 -0.08 -10.78 13.69
N GLU A 34 -0.80 -9.84 14.30
CA GLU A 34 -2.13 -10.05 14.85
C GLU A 34 -3.21 -9.56 13.88
N LYS A 35 -4.28 -10.33 13.72
CA LYS A 35 -5.41 -9.96 12.87
C LYS A 35 -6.25 -8.85 13.53
N GLN A 36 -6.39 -7.72 12.85
CA GLN A 36 -7.11 -6.52 13.33
C GLN A 36 -8.43 -6.25 12.60
N GLY A 37 -8.85 -7.11 11.67
CA GLY A 37 -10.14 -7.01 10.99
C GLY A 37 -10.04 -7.24 9.49
N THR A 38 -11.00 -6.68 8.75
CA THR A 38 -11.10 -6.81 7.29
C THR A 38 -11.26 -5.44 6.66
N PHE A 39 -10.85 -5.31 5.40
CA PHE A 39 -11.04 -4.08 4.63
C PHE A 39 -11.61 -4.40 3.25
N CYS A 40 -12.29 -3.42 2.66
CA CYS A 40 -12.78 -3.44 1.30
C CYS A 40 -12.47 -2.09 0.64
N VAL A 41 -11.89 -2.14 -0.55
CA VAL A 41 -11.72 -0.97 -1.42
C VAL A 41 -12.45 -1.23 -2.73
N ASP A 42 -13.48 -0.45 -2.98
CA ASP A 42 -14.22 -0.47 -4.23
C ASP A 42 -13.67 0.63 -5.14
N CYS A 43 -13.49 0.34 -6.42
CA CYS A 43 -13.06 1.29 -7.43
C CYS A 43 -13.98 1.26 -8.65
N GLU A 44 -14.67 2.37 -8.88
CA GLU A 44 -15.45 2.61 -10.08
C GLU A 44 -14.62 3.36 -11.11
N THR A 45 -14.63 2.88 -12.36
CA THR A 45 -13.93 3.53 -13.46
C THR A 45 -14.94 4.25 -14.35
N TYR A 46 -14.65 5.51 -14.68
CA TYR A 46 -15.43 6.34 -15.57
C TYR A 46 -14.59 6.73 -16.79
N HIS A 47 -15.16 6.56 -17.97
CA HIS A 47 -14.60 7.05 -19.23
C HIS A 47 -15.09 8.46 -19.51
N THR A 48 -14.19 9.33 -19.94
CA THR A 48 -14.60 10.63 -20.48
C THR A 48 -15.33 10.43 -21.81
N ALA A 49 -16.53 10.99 -21.95
CA ALA A 49 -17.37 10.84 -23.14
C ALA A 49 -16.70 11.50 -24.36
N ALA A 50 -16.72 10.82 -25.51
CA ALA A 50 -16.09 11.28 -26.75
C ALA A 50 -16.59 12.67 -27.22
N SER A 51 -17.82 13.06 -26.87
CA SER A 51 -18.40 14.38 -27.16
C SER A 51 -17.70 15.54 -26.45
N THR A 52 -16.91 15.26 -25.41
CA THR A 52 -16.23 16.27 -24.59
C THR A 52 -14.76 16.47 -24.99
N LEU A 53 -14.17 15.51 -25.71
CA LEU A 53 -12.86 15.66 -26.35
C LEU A 53 -13.06 16.23 -27.76
N GLY A 54 -12.76 17.51 -27.95
CA GLY A 54 -12.91 18.25 -29.21
C GLY A 54 -12.02 17.78 -30.39
N SER A 55 -11.48 16.57 -30.37
CA SER A 55 -10.60 16.03 -31.41
C SER A 55 -10.85 14.54 -31.59
N GLN A 56 -11.40 14.15 -32.75
CA GLN A 56 -11.50 12.75 -33.20
C GLN A 56 -10.11 12.11 -33.15
N GLY A 57 -9.87 11.19 -32.21
CA GLY A 57 -8.64 10.37 -32.17
C GLY A 57 -7.89 10.33 -30.83
N GLN A 58 -8.28 11.12 -29.83
CA GLN A 58 -7.70 11.00 -28.48
C GLN A 58 -8.48 9.94 -27.68
N ALA A 59 -7.78 8.95 -27.13
CA ALA A 59 -8.37 8.03 -26.16
C ALA A 59 -8.89 8.84 -24.95
N GLY A 60 -10.16 8.64 -24.58
CA GLY A 60 -10.76 9.36 -23.46
C GLY A 60 -10.02 9.07 -22.16
N LYS A 61 -9.66 10.11 -21.40
CA LYS A 61 -9.03 9.96 -20.08
C LYS A 61 -9.94 9.22 -19.11
N LEU A 62 -9.33 8.43 -18.23
CA LEU A 62 -10.05 7.71 -17.19
C LEU A 62 -10.15 8.52 -15.89
N MET A 63 -11.22 8.27 -15.17
CA MET A 63 -11.41 8.74 -13.81
C MET A 63 -11.75 7.55 -12.92
N TYR A 64 -11.06 7.45 -11.79
CA TYR A 64 -11.24 6.38 -10.81
C TYR A 64 -11.87 6.98 -9.56
N VAL A 65 -12.99 6.42 -9.10
CA VAL A 65 -13.62 6.80 -7.83
C VAL A 65 -13.52 5.62 -6.90
N MET A 66 -12.80 5.81 -5.80
CA MET A 66 -12.50 4.77 -4.82
C MET A 66 -13.24 5.01 -3.51
N HIS A 67 -13.79 3.94 -2.94
CA HIS A 67 -14.40 3.91 -1.62
C HIS A 67 -13.67 2.90 -0.77
N ASN A 68 -13.22 3.32 0.41
CA ASN A 68 -12.55 2.43 1.36
C ASN A 68 -13.43 2.26 2.60
N SER A 69 -13.70 1.01 2.99
CA SER A 69 -14.49 0.68 4.19
C SER A 69 -13.93 1.28 5.48
N GLU A 70 -12.63 1.58 5.53
CA GLU A 70 -11.98 2.23 6.67
C GLU A 70 -12.19 3.76 6.70
N TYR A 71 -12.62 4.35 5.58
CA TYR A 71 -12.97 5.77 5.45
C TYR A 71 -14.39 5.89 4.87
N PRO A 72 -15.43 5.40 5.58
CA PRO A 72 -16.77 5.25 5.02
C PRO A 72 -17.47 6.56 4.65
N LEU A 73 -16.97 7.71 5.15
CA LEU A 73 -17.50 9.04 4.86
C LEU A 73 -16.75 9.76 3.73
N SER A 74 -15.72 9.13 3.16
CA SER A 74 -14.87 9.72 2.13
C SER A 74 -14.87 8.88 0.86
N CYS A 75 -14.82 9.56 -0.28
CA CYS A 75 -14.45 8.99 -1.56
C CYS A 75 -13.15 9.62 -2.05
N PHE A 76 -12.36 8.84 -2.80
CA PHE A 76 -11.10 9.28 -3.37
C PHE A 76 -11.22 9.23 -4.88
N ALA A 77 -11.16 10.38 -5.55
CA ALA A 77 -11.25 10.45 -7.00
C ALA A 77 -9.88 10.77 -7.60
N LEU A 78 -9.44 9.96 -8.57
CA LEU A 78 -8.21 10.15 -9.31
C LEU A 78 -8.54 10.35 -10.79
N PHE A 79 -8.20 11.51 -11.33
CA PHE A 79 -8.24 11.73 -12.77
C PHE A 79 -6.90 11.33 -13.37
N GLU A 80 -6.91 10.56 -14.46
CA GLU A 80 -5.69 10.10 -15.12
C GLU A 80 -4.82 11.30 -15.58
N ASN A 81 -3.56 11.33 -15.10
CA ASN A 81 -2.64 12.45 -15.27
C ASN A 81 -3.17 13.79 -14.74
N GLY A 82 -4.08 13.75 -13.77
CA GLY A 82 -4.74 14.92 -13.19
C GLY A 82 -4.69 14.93 -11.66
N PRO A 83 -5.51 15.78 -11.02
CA PRO A 83 -5.53 15.90 -9.58
C PRO A 83 -6.15 14.66 -8.91
N CYS A 84 -5.68 14.38 -7.69
CA CYS A 84 -6.35 13.52 -6.73
C CYS A 84 -7.28 14.38 -5.87
N LEU A 85 -8.54 13.96 -5.73
CA LEU A 85 -9.54 14.65 -4.92
C LEU A 85 -9.99 13.73 -3.79
N ILE A 86 -10.20 14.31 -2.62
CA ILE A 86 -10.89 13.66 -1.50
C ILE A 86 -12.20 14.42 -1.32
N ALA A 87 -13.31 13.72 -1.41
CA ALA A 87 -14.64 14.28 -1.26
C ALA A 87 -15.50 13.39 -0.35
N ASP A 88 -16.70 13.85 -0.01
CA ASP A 88 -17.68 13.05 0.71
C ASP A 88 -18.40 12.07 -0.22
N THR A 89 -19.26 11.23 0.35
CA THR A 89 -20.07 10.27 -0.42
C THR A 89 -21.12 10.95 -1.33
N ASN A 90 -21.34 12.27 -1.24
CA ASN A 90 -22.23 12.98 -2.18
C ASN A 90 -21.60 13.13 -3.56
N PHE A 91 -20.30 12.86 -3.69
CA PHE A 91 -19.61 12.84 -4.99
C PHE A 91 -20.23 11.85 -5.97
N ASP A 92 -20.73 10.70 -5.51
CA ASP A 92 -21.42 9.73 -6.38
C ASP A 92 -22.68 10.33 -7.01
N VAL A 93 -23.42 11.13 -6.24
CA VAL A 93 -24.60 11.86 -6.74
C VAL A 93 -24.19 12.87 -7.80
N LEU A 94 -23.03 13.52 -7.64
CA LEU A 94 -22.46 14.40 -8.66
C LEU A 94 -22.11 13.61 -9.92
N MET A 95 -21.50 12.43 -9.81
CA MET A 95 -21.16 11.58 -10.97
C MET A 95 -22.39 11.17 -11.76
N VAL A 96 -23.50 10.84 -11.10
CA VAL A 96 -24.78 10.55 -11.76
C VAL A 96 -25.29 11.76 -12.57
N LYS A 97 -25.16 12.97 -12.02
CA LYS A 97 -25.53 14.21 -12.74
C LYS A 97 -24.61 14.50 -13.92
N LEU A 98 -23.35 14.08 -13.85
CA LEU A 98 -22.34 14.26 -14.89
C LEU A 98 -22.27 13.10 -15.90
N LYS A 99 -23.26 12.20 -15.95
CA LYS A 99 -23.29 11.04 -16.87
C LYS A 99 -23.09 11.37 -18.36
N GLY A 100 -23.38 12.60 -18.78
CA GLY A 100 -23.14 13.07 -20.15
C GLY A 100 -21.66 13.30 -20.48
N PHE A 101 -20.83 13.51 -19.45
CA PHE A 101 -19.40 13.76 -19.53
C PHE A 101 -18.59 12.54 -19.09
N PHE A 102 -19.09 11.80 -18.10
CA PHE A 102 -18.43 10.63 -17.53
C PHE A 102 -19.33 9.39 -17.66
N GLN A 103 -18.86 8.39 -18.39
CA GLN A 103 -19.57 7.13 -18.61
C GLN A 103 -18.98 6.04 -17.73
N SER A 104 -19.77 5.50 -16.81
CA SER A 104 -19.35 4.42 -15.91
C SER A 104 -19.07 3.12 -16.67
N ALA A 105 -17.89 2.54 -16.44
CA ALA A 105 -17.49 1.23 -16.94
C ALA A 105 -18.03 0.11 -16.04
N LYS A 106 -19.37 -0.03 -15.97
CA LYS A 106 -20.05 -0.93 -15.01
C LYS A 106 -19.57 -2.39 -15.05
N ALA A 107 -19.11 -2.89 -16.19
CA ALA A 107 -18.58 -4.26 -16.33
C ALA A 107 -17.15 -4.44 -15.76
N SER A 108 -16.50 -3.36 -15.32
CA SER A 108 -15.10 -3.34 -14.90
C SER A 108 -14.92 -2.73 -13.50
N LYS A 109 -15.92 -2.88 -12.62
CA LYS A 109 -15.74 -2.51 -11.21
C LYS A 109 -14.60 -3.35 -10.63
N ILE A 110 -13.60 -2.66 -10.11
CA ILE A 110 -12.46 -3.27 -9.43
C ILE A 110 -12.78 -3.24 -7.95
N GLU A 111 -12.48 -4.32 -7.25
CA GLU A 111 -12.67 -4.43 -5.82
C GLU A 111 -11.44 -5.09 -5.22
N THR A 112 -11.05 -4.65 -4.03
CA THR A 112 -10.02 -5.30 -3.23
C THR A 112 -10.61 -5.65 -1.88
N ARG A 113 -10.63 -6.94 -1.54
CA ARG A 113 -11.10 -7.43 -0.23
C ARG A 113 -10.02 -8.22 0.46
N GLY A 114 -9.84 -7.97 1.74
CA GLY A 114 -8.75 -8.60 2.47
C GLY A 114 -8.83 -8.49 3.98
N THR A 115 -7.79 -9.03 4.59
CA THR A 115 -7.59 -9.01 6.03
C THR A 115 -6.54 -7.97 6.38
N ARG A 116 -6.80 -7.24 7.47
CA ARG A 116 -5.88 -6.30 8.09
C ARG A 116 -5.15 -6.99 9.23
N TYR A 117 -3.84 -6.84 9.27
CA TYR A 117 -2.95 -7.30 10.33
C TYR A 117 -2.19 -6.13 10.93
N GLN A 118 -1.81 -6.26 12.20
CA GLN A 118 -0.83 -5.41 12.85
C GLN A 118 0.39 -6.23 13.20
N TYR A 119 1.55 -5.78 12.77
CA TYR A 119 2.84 -6.37 13.05
C TYR A 119 3.76 -5.27 13.58
N CYS A 120 4.06 -5.32 14.88
CA CYS A 120 4.76 -4.23 15.57
C CYS A 120 4.05 -2.87 15.36
N ASP A 121 4.76 -1.90 14.79
CA ASP A 121 4.31 -0.57 14.40
C ASP A 121 3.81 -0.51 12.95
N PHE A 122 3.57 -1.65 12.30
CA PHE A 122 3.08 -1.71 10.92
C PHE A 122 1.68 -2.31 10.85
N LEU A 123 0.83 -1.64 10.10
CA LEU A 123 -0.44 -2.15 9.63
C LEU A 123 -0.20 -2.76 8.25
N VAL A 124 -0.40 -4.07 8.14
CA VAL A 124 -0.23 -4.85 6.91
C VAL A 124 -1.59 -5.32 6.43
N LYS A 125 -1.96 -4.98 5.19
CA LYS A 125 -3.19 -5.45 4.55
C LYS A 125 -2.85 -6.42 3.45
N VAL A 126 -3.51 -7.58 3.45
CA VAL A 126 -3.40 -8.55 2.36
C VAL A 126 -4.78 -8.74 1.77
N GLY A 127 -4.95 -8.34 0.50
CA GLY A 127 -6.24 -8.40 -0.18
C GLY A 127 -6.18 -9.02 -1.56
N THR A 128 -7.25 -9.70 -1.94
CA THR A 128 -7.46 -10.16 -3.31
C THR A 128 -8.08 -9.04 -4.13
N VAL A 129 -7.47 -8.72 -5.27
CA VAL A 129 -8.03 -7.78 -6.25
C VAL A 129 -8.92 -8.56 -7.21
N THR A 130 -10.17 -8.16 -7.35
CA THR A 130 -11.14 -8.72 -8.28
C THR A 130 -11.58 -7.66 -9.29
N MET A 131 -11.94 -8.09 -10.49
CA MET A 131 -12.57 -7.25 -11.50
C MET A 131 -13.80 -8.00 -12.01
N GLY A 132 -14.99 -7.50 -11.65
CA GLY A 132 -16.20 -8.30 -11.74
C GLY A 132 -16.06 -9.62 -10.94
N PRO A 133 -16.45 -10.78 -11.49
CA PRO A 133 -16.37 -12.06 -10.78
C PRO A 133 -14.97 -12.68 -10.74
N SER A 134 -13.97 -12.08 -11.42
CA SER A 134 -12.66 -12.70 -11.62
C SER A 134 -11.58 -12.12 -10.71
N ALA A 135 -10.87 -12.97 -9.98
CA ALA A 135 -9.65 -12.57 -9.27
C ALA A 135 -8.54 -12.21 -10.27
N ARG A 136 -7.93 -11.04 -10.08
CA ARG A 136 -6.89 -10.46 -10.94
C ARG A 136 -5.53 -10.39 -10.29
N GLY A 137 -5.46 -10.40 -8.96
CA GLY A 137 -4.17 -10.35 -8.26
C GLY A 137 -4.31 -10.25 -6.76
N ILE A 138 -3.18 -9.97 -6.11
CA ILE A 138 -3.04 -9.81 -4.68
C ILE A 138 -2.42 -8.43 -4.45
N SER A 139 -3.02 -7.66 -3.55
CA SER A 139 -2.48 -6.40 -3.05
C SER A 139 -1.92 -6.60 -1.66
N VAL A 140 -0.77 -5.99 -1.41
CA VAL A 140 -0.20 -5.85 -0.07
C VAL A 140 0.00 -4.37 0.20
N GLU A 141 -0.61 -3.86 1.27
CA GLU A 141 -0.42 -2.48 1.73
C GLU A 141 0.28 -2.48 3.08
N ASN A 142 1.33 -1.67 3.23
CA ASN A 142 2.03 -1.48 4.49
C ASN A 142 1.94 -0.02 4.91
N PHE A 143 1.49 0.22 6.15
CA PHE A 143 1.37 1.53 6.76
C PHE A 143 2.07 1.53 8.12
N PRO A 144 3.08 2.38 8.37
CA PRO A 144 3.65 2.56 9.69
C PRO A 144 2.62 3.28 10.56
N GLU A 145 2.06 2.54 11.51
CA GLU A 145 1.26 3.05 12.61
C GLU A 145 2.23 3.72 13.59
N LEU A 146 2.47 5.02 13.36
CA LEU A 146 3.22 5.85 14.31
C LEU A 146 2.57 5.70 15.68
N SER A 147 3.21 4.92 16.55
CA SER A 147 2.74 4.70 17.91
C SER A 147 2.83 6.03 18.66
N LEU A 148 1.69 6.68 18.85
CA LEU A 148 1.49 7.68 19.90
C LEU A 148 1.44 6.96 21.26
N ASN A 149 2.50 6.23 21.61
CA ASN A 149 2.68 5.63 22.93
C ASN A 149 3.86 6.35 23.63
N PRO A 150 3.60 7.44 24.38
CA PRO A 150 4.66 8.16 25.08
C PRO A 150 5.42 7.31 26.11
N HIS A 151 4.85 6.20 26.58
CA HIS A 151 5.50 5.30 27.55
C HIS A 151 6.54 4.34 26.96
N GLN A 152 6.53 4.06 25.65
CA GLN A 152 7.53 3.17 25.03
C GLN A 152 8.76 3.94 24.54
N ALA A 153 8.60 5.21 24.13
CA ALA A 153 9.71 6.07 23.71
C ALA A 153 10.76 6.29 24.83
N SER A 154 10.33 6.34 26.10
CA SER A 154 11.22 6.51 27.25
C SER A 154 12.09 5.29 27.54
N GLN A 155 11.67 4.07 27.19
CA GLN A 155 12.44 2.86 27.52
C GLN A 155 13.55 2.53 26.50
N GLN A 156 13.38 2.90 25.23
CA GLN A 156 14.43 2.71 24.21
C GLN A 156 15.61 3.68 24.34
N SER A 157 15.45 4.83 24.99
CA SER A 157 16.55 5.79 25.21
C SER A 157 17.58 5.34 26.27
N LEU A 158 17.26 4.32 27.08
CA LEU A 158 18.10 3.85 28.18
C LEU A 158 18.98 2.63 27.86
N GLN A 159 18.96 2.12 26.63
CA GLN A 159 19.87 1.06 26.18
C GLN A 159 20.74 1.55 25.02
N SER A 160 21.63 2.50 25.34
CA SER A 160 22.85 2.71 24.56
C SER A 160 23.95 1.83 25.16
N PRO A 161 24.58 0.89 24.42
CA PRO A 161 25.80 0.28 24.91
C PRO A 161 26.94 1.30 24.80
N GLU A 162 27.23 1.99 25.90
CA GLU A 162 28.57 2.51 26.15
C GLU A 162 29.53 1.31 26.17
N THR A 163 30.40 1.19 25.17
CA THR A 163 31.82 0.83 25.34
C THR A 163 32.47 0.65 23.96
N ASN A 164 33.30 1.61 23.54
CA ASN A 164 34.64 1.26 23.07
C ASN A 164 35.58 2.47 23.22
N LYS A 165 36.35 2.47 24.31
CA LYS A 165 37.49 3.36 24.53
C LYS A 165 38.70 2.48 24.79
N ARG A 166 39.77 2.75 24.03
CA ARG A 166 41.18 2.29 24.15
C ARG A 166 41.48 0.95 23.45
N ASP A 167 42.57 0.76 22.71
CA ASP A 167 43.96 1.19 22.95
C ASP A 167 44.79 1.53 21.69
N PRO A 168 45.89 2.31 21.85
CA PRO A 168 46.94 2.55 20.86
C PRO A 168 48.13 1.56 20.95
N ASP A 169 48.90 1.48 19.87
CA ASP A 169 50.31 1.05 19.76
C ASP A 169 50.74 -0.44 19.65
N LEU A 170 51.71 -0.59 18.73
CA LEU A 170 52.73 -1.62 18.45
C LEU A 170 52.40 -2.83 17.54
N PRO A 171 53.29 -3.06 16.55
CA PRO A 171 54.11 -4.26 16.64
C PRO A 171 55.62 -3.96 16.66
N MET A 172 56.31 -4.65 17.57
CA MET A 172 57.77 -4.83 17.61
C MET A 172 58.22 -5.74 16.46
N GLY A 173 59.10 -5.24 15.59
CA GLY A 173 59.85 -6.01 14.60
C GLY A 173 61.34 -5.65 14.70
N LEU A 174 62.13 -6.55 15.28
CA LEU A 174 63.56 -6.41 15.53
C LEU A 174 64.41 -6.86 14.31
N THR A 175 65.55 -6.18 14.13
CA THR A 175 66.84 -6.61 13.53
C THR A 175 67.04 -6.64 12.00
N GLY A 176 68.12 -5.97 11.54
CA GLY A 176 68.74 -6.21 10.23
C GLY A 176 69.60 -5.07 9.67
N ARG A 177 70.90 -5.09 9.96
CA ARG A 177 71.97 -4.13 9.56
C ARG A 177 72.22 -3.95 8.04
N ALA A 178 72.76 -2.76 7.75
CA ALA A 178 73.93 -2.43 6.90
C ALA A 178 73.78 -2.09 5.40
N ALA A 179 74.19 -0.85 5.12
CA ALA A 179 75.17 -0.39 4.11
C ALA A 179 74.90 -0.64 2.61
N GLY A 180 74.91 0.47 1.86
CA GLY A 180 74.94 0.54 0.39
C GLY A 180 74.35 1.85 -0.09
#